data_AF-A0ABD5S4P8-F1
#
_entry.id   AF-A0ABD5S4P8-F1
#
_cell.length_a   1.000
_cell.length_b   1.000
_cell.length_c   1.000
_cell.angle_alpha   90.00
_cell.angle_beta   90.00
_cell.angle_gamma   90.00
#
_symmetry.space_group_name_H-M   'P 1'
#
loop_
_entity.id
_entity.type
_entity.pdbx_description
1 polymer ?
#
loop_
_entity_poly.entity_id
_entity_poly.type
_entity_poly.pdbx_seq_one_letter_code
_entity_poly.pdbx_strand_id
1 'polypeptide(L)'
;VLVALVLALHERLKADAPMLMRATTAFGLIWAGLVIASGMIATLATGVVVDLYSTDPTQATTVWLAVSPVIDGLGGGNEIVGGLWTLLVSVVALRARALHRLVNYFGLVVGTAGILSAIPALGEIGGGIFGLTQIVWFVALGVLLLRAGRREASAYLREE
;
A
#
# COMPACT_ATOMS: atom_id res chain seq x y z
N VAL A 1 7.72 2.77 6.22
CA VAL A 1 8.11 1.55 5.46
C VAL A 1 7.73 1.63 3.98
N LEU A 2 6.47 1.96 3.64
CA LEU A 2 6.01 1.99 2.24
C LEU A 2 6.85 2.91 1.33
N VAL A 3 7.23 4.11 1.79
CA VAL A 3 8.11 5.02 1.04
C VAL A 3 9.41 4.33 0.61
N ALA A 4 10.11 3.67 1.55
CA ALA A 4 11.36 2.98 1.25
C ALA A 4 11.16 1.83 0.27
N LEU A 5 10.06 1.07 0.40
CA LEU A 5 9.71 0.00 -0.54
C LEU A 5 9.48 0.54 -1.97
N VAL A 6 8.73 1.63 -2.09
CA VAL A 6 8.43 2.28 -3.39
C VAL A 6 9.73 2.72 -4.08
N LEU A 7 10.65 3.33 -3.33
CA LEU A 7 11.95 3.75 -3.86
C LEU A 7 12.84 2.56 -4.24
N ALA A 8 12.88 1.51 -3.41
CA ALA A 8 13.63 0.29 -3.71
C ALA A 8 13.13 -0.41 -4.99
N LEU A 9 11.81 -0.46 -5.18
CA LEU A 9 11.21 -0.99 -6.41
C LEU A 9 11.50 -0.11 -7.62
N HIS A 10 11.47 1.22 -7.45
CA HIS A 10 11.82 2.15 -8.53
C HIS A 10 13.23 1.88 -9.05
N GLU A 11 14.21 1.87 -8.16
CA GLU A 11 15.62 1.65 -8.53
C GLU A 11 15.82 0.32 -9.25
N ARG A 12 15.10 -0.72 -8.80
CA ARG A 12 15.22 -2.07 -9.33
C ARG A 12 14.52 -2.28 -10.68
N LEU A 13 13.40 -1.59 -10.93
CA LEU A 13 12.53 -1.86 -12.08
C LEU A 13 12.55 -0.74 -13.13
N LYS A 14 13.22 0.39 -12.89
CA LYS A 14 13.24 1.54 -13.82
C LYS A 14 13.91 1.26 -15.17
N ALA A 15 14.83 0.29 -15.25
CA ALA A 15 15.61 0.03 -16.46
C ALA A 15 14.74 -0.49 -17.63
N ASP A 16 13.81 -1.40 -17.33
CA ASP A 16 13.02 -2.09 -18.37
C ASP A 16 11.75 -1.33 -18.78
N ALA A 17 11.19 -0.51 -17.89
CA ALA A 17 9.94 0.22 -18.14
C ALA A 17 9.94 1.62 -17.48
N PRO A 18 10.81 2.54 -17.91
CA PRO A 18 11.10 3.78 -17.18
C PRO A 18 9.87 4.68 -16.98
N MET A 19 9.04 4.85 -18.01
CA MET A 19 7.84 5.69 -17.90
C MET A 19 6.79 5.08 -16.98
N LEU A 20 6.53 3.78 -17.13
CA LEU A 20 5.54 3.08 -16.31
C LEU A 20 6.00 3.00 -14.85
N MET A 21 7.29 2.77 -14.60
CA MET A 21 7.83 2.74 -13.24
C MET A 21 7.79 4.12 -12.58
N ARG A 22 8.00 5.22 -13.31
CA ARG A 22 7.80 6.59 -12.78
C ARG A 22 6.36 6.82 -12.33
N ALA A 23 5.38 6.48 -13.17
CA ALA A 23 3.97 6.58 -12.80
C ALA A 23 3.65 5.70 -11.58
N THR A 24 4.13 4.45 -11.59
CA THR A 24 3.98 3.51 -10.46
C THR A 24 4.56 4.10 -9.17
N THR A 25 5.73 4.73 -9.24
CA THR A 25 6.39 5.36 -8.09
C THR A 25 5.59 6.52 -7.55
N ALA A 26 5.06 7.38 -8.43
CA ALA A 26 4.20 8.49 -8.03
C ALA A 26 2.97 8.01 -7.25
N PHE A 27 2.25 7.00 -7.77
CA PHE A 27 1.12 6.41 -7.06
C PHE A 27 1.50 5.81 -5.70
N GLY A 28 2.65 5.15 -5.61
CA GLY A 28 3.14 4.58 -4.35
C GLY A 28 3.45 5.65 -3.30
N LEU A 29 4.05 6.77 -3.71
CA LEU A 29 4.35 7.89 -2.81
C LEU A 29 3.07 8.63 -2.38
N ILE A 30 2.12 8.84 -3.30
CA ILE A 30 0.82 9.40 -2.99
C ILE A 30 0.10 8.53 -1.96
N TRP A 31 0.05 7.21 -2.20
CA TRP A 31 -0.57 6.27 -1.26
C TRP A 31 0.10 6.30 0.11
N ALA A 32 1.43 6.33 0.17
CA ALA A 32 2.16 6.46 1.43
C ALA A 32 1.80 7.75 2.17
N GLY A 33 1.71 8.88 1.47
CA GLY A 33 1.29 10.15 2.05
C GLY A 33 -0.14 10.10 2.61
N LEU A 34 -1.07 9.51 1.86
CA LEU A 34 -2.46 9.34 2.26
C LEU A 34 -2.62 8.49 3.52
N VAL A 35 -1.93 7.33 3.60
CA VAL A 35 -1.96 6.46 4.78
C VAL A 35 -1.36 7.14 6.00
N ILE A 36 -0.26 7.90 5.83
CA ILE A 36 0.35 8.68 6.93
C ILE A 36 -0.64 9.75 7.41
N ALA A 37 -1.25 10.50 6.50
CA ALA A 37 -2.23 11.54 6.83
C ALA A 37 -3.45 10.96 7.57
N SER A 38 -3.99 9.83 7.08
CA SER A 38 -5.08 9.10 7.74
C SER A 38 -4.71 8.71 9.18
N GLY A 39 -3.53 8.12 9.39
CA GLY A 39 -3.04 7.74 10.72
C GLY A 39 -2.82 8.94 11.66
N MET A 40 -2.31 10.06 11.15
CA MET A 40 -2.15 11.30 11.93
C MET A 40 -3.50 11.85 12.38
N ILE A 41 -4.48 11.93 11.45
CA ILE A 41 -5.83 12.41 11.76
C ILE A 41 -6.50 11.48 12.76
N ALA A 42 -6.42 10.17 12.56
CA ALA A 42 -6.99 9.18 13.48
C ALA A 42 -6.41 9.32 14.89
N THR A 43 -5.09 9.44 15.01
CA THR A 43 -4.42 9.57 16.32
C THR A 43 -4.90 10.82 17.06
N LEU A 44 -4.95 11.97 16.39
CA LEU A 44 -5.40 13.22 17.01
C LEU A 44 -6.90 13.19 17.34
N ALA A 45 -7.72 12.69 16.42
CA ALA A 45 -9.16 12.55 16.60
C ALA A 45 -9.51 11.64 17.79
N THR A 46 -8.83 10.51 17.93
CA THR A 46 -9.02 9.61 19.07
C THR A 46 -8.72 10.31 20.39
N GLY A 47 -7.65 11.11 20.47
CA GLY A 47 -7.34 11.90 21.67
C GLY A 47 -8.50 12.84 22.05
N VAL A 48 -9.01 13.61 21.08
CA VAL A 48 -10.15 14.52 21.29
C VAL A 48 -11.40 13.76 21.75
N VAL A 49 -11.72 12.63 21.11
CA VAL A 49 -12.91 11.84 21.43
C VAL A 49 -12.81 11.22 22.83
N VAL A 50 -11.64 10.72 23.24
CA VAL A 50 -11.42 10.15 24.57
C VAL A 50 -11.58 11.20 25.67
N ASP A 51 -10.98 12.37 25.49
CA ASP A 51 -11.11 13.48 26.45
C ASP A 51 -12.57 13.90 26.61
N LEU A 52 -13.28 14.03 25.49
CA LEU A 52 -14.66 14.47 25.47
C LEU A 52 -15.64 13.43 26.03
N TYR A 53 -15.35 12.14 25.86
CA TYR A 53 -16.23 11.07 26.33
C TYR A 53 -16.44 11.10 27.85
N SER A 54 -15.46 11.59 28.61
CA SER A 54 -15.56 11.71 30.07
C SER A 54 -16.55 12.78 30.54
N THR A 55 -16.84 13.77 29.71
CA THR A 55 -17.67 14.94 30.06
C THR A 55 -18.97 15.00 29.24
N ASP A 56 -18.92 14.68 27.95
CA ASP A 56 -20.06 14.62 27.04
C ASP A 56 -19.92 13.48 26.01
N PRO A 57 -20.42 12.27 26.34
CA PRO A 57 -20.41 11.13 25.42
C PRO A 57 -21.15 11.36 24.09
N THR A 58 -22.16 12.23 24.09
CA THR A 58 -22.96 12.50 22.88
C THR A 58 -22.17 13.37 21.90
N GLN A 59 -21.50 14.39 22.43
CA GLN A 59 -20.62 15.24 21.63
C GLN A 59 -19.40 14.45 21.13
N ALA A 60 -18.80 13.60 21.96
CA ALA A 60 -17.73 12.68 21.56
C ALA A 60 -18.13 11.81 20.36
N THR A 61 -19.33 11.23 20.41
CA THR A 61 -19.89 10.43 19.30
C THR A 61 -20.04 11.26 18.02
N THR A 62 -20.54 12.51 18.15
CA THR A 62 -20.74 13.40 16.99
C THR A 62 -19.41 13.78 16.34
N VAL A 63 -18.39 14.09 17.15
CA VAL A 63 -17.03 14.38 16.64
C VAL A 63 -16.44 13.16 15.94
N TRP A 64 -16.61 11.97 16.50
CA TRP A 64 -16.15 10.73 15.87
C TRP A 64 -16.84 10.50 14.51
N LEU A 65 -18.17 10.57 14.46
CA LEU A 65 -18.92 10.39 13.21
C LEU A 65 -18.58 11.45 12.15
N ALA A 66 -18.20 12.67 12.55
CA ALA A 66 -17.77 13.70 11.62
C ALA A 66 -16.38 13.44 11.01
N VAL A 67 -15.47 12.82 11.76
CA VAL A 67 -14.07 12.62 11.32
C VAL A 67 -13.80 11.24 10.73
N SER A 68 -14.54 10.19 11.12
CA SER A 68 -14.36 8.83 10.58
C SER A 68 -14.39 8.77 9.05
N PRO A 69 -15.33 9.42 8.33
CA PRO A 69 -15.34 9.39 6.87
C PRO A 69 -14.08 10.01 6.23
N VAL A 70 -13.43 10.96 6.91
CA VAL A 70 -12.17 11.58 6.44
C VAL A 70 -11.02 10.61 6.63
N ILE A 71 -10.93 9.96 7.79
CA ILE A 71 -9.92 8.94 8.09
C ILE A 71 -10.03 7.79 7.07
N ASP A 72 -11.25 7.31 6.88
CA ASP A 72 -11.56 6.21 5.96
C ASP A 72 -11.29 6.63 4.51
N GLY A 73 -11.77 7.79 4.08
CA GLY A 73 -11.57 8.28 2.72
C GLY A 73 -10.10 8.45 2.32
N LEU A 74 -9.21 8.73 3.29
CA LEU A 74 -7.78 8.85 3.05
C LEU A 74 -7.06 7.49 3.01
N GLY A 75 -7.52 6.46 3.73
CA GLY A 75 -6.80 5.19 3.71
C GLY A 75 -7.44 3.97 4.37
N GLY A 76 -8.67 4.06 4.87
CA GLY A 76 -9.36 2.95 5.54
C GLY A 76 -10.64 2.46 4.85
N GLY A 77 -11.27 3.29 4.01
CA GLY A 77 -12.60 3.06 3.44
C GLY A 77 -12.59 2.61 1.97
N ASN A 78 -11.52 2.89 1.23
CA ASN A 78 -11.27 2.27 -0.07
C ASN A 78 -9.77 2.15 -0.31
N GLU A 79 -9.42 1.20 -1.17
CA GLU A 79 -8.04 0.79 -1.40
C GLU A 79 -7.61 1.09 -2.83
N ILE A 80 -8.20 2.12 -3.45
CA ILE A 80 -8.03 2.41 -4.88
C ILE A 80 -6.57 2.72 -5.21
N VAL A 81 -5.94 3.60 -4.42
CA VAL A 81 -4.57 4.06 -4.70
C VAL A 81 -3.57 2.93 -4.44
N GLY A 82 -3.75 2.18 -3.35
CA GLY A 82 -2.94 1.01 -3.04
C GLY A 82 -3.12 -0.13 -4.05
N GLY A 83 -4.36 -0.37 -4.47
CA GLY A 83 -4.73 -1.35 -5.49
C GLY A 83 -4.09 -1.04 -6.83
N LEU A 84 -4.23 0.21 -7.29
CA LEU A 84 -3.60 0.69 -8.52
C LEU A 84 -2.08 0.58 -8.46
N TRP A 85 -1.47 1.00 -7.37
CA TRP A 85 -0.03 0.86 -7.18
C TRP A 85 0.43 -0.60 -7.27
N THR A 86 -0.25 -1.51 -6.56
CA THR A 86 0.09 -2.95 -6.53
C THR A 86 -0.07 -3.59 -7.91
N LEU A 87 -1.13 -3.24 -8.63
CA LEU A 87 -1.38 -3.66 -10.01
C LEU A 87 -0.24 -3.20 -10.92
N LEU A 88 0.13 -1.93 -10.86
CA LEU A 88 1.18 -1.35 -11.69
C LEU A 88 2.56 -1.96 -11.40
N VAL A 89 2.93 -2.14 -10.13
CA VAL A 89 4.18 -2.84 -9.76
C VAL A 89 4.19 -4.25 -10.36
N SER A 90 3.09 -4.98 -10.26
CA SER A 90 2.96 -6.33 -10.79
C SER A 90 3.11 -6.38 -12.32
N VAL A 91 2.49 -5.43 -13.03
CA VAL A 91 2.63 -5.29 -14.49
C VAL A 91 4.07 -4.97 -14.88
N VAL A 92 4.71 -4.00 -14.22
CA VAL A 92 6.11 -3.63 -14.48
C VAL A 92 7.03 -4.84 -14.26
N ALA A 93 6.88 -5.52 -13.12
CA ALA A 93 7.72 -6.66 -12.76
C ALA A 93 7.54 -7.86 -13.69
N LEU A 94 6.34 -8.10 -14.23
CA LEU A 94 6.11 -9.12 -15.25
C LEU A 94 6.76 -8.74 -16.59
N ARG A 95 6.65 -7.48 -17.02
CA ARG A 95 7.30 -6.99 -18.26
C ARG A 95 8.82 -7.09 -18.17
N ALA A 96 9.39 -6.68 -17.04
CA ALA A 96 10.83 -6.72 -16.75
C ALA A 96 11.37 -8.15 -16.52
N ARG A 97 10.49 -9.14 -16.28
CA ARG A 97 10.87 -10.49 -15.81
C ARG A 97 11.78 -10.46 -14.56
N ALA A 98 11.69 -9.40 -13.77
CA ALA A 98 12.62 -9.10 -12.67
C ALA A 98 12.22 -9.73 -11.33
N LEU A 99 10.98 -10.20 -11.19
CA LEU A 99 10.46 -10.84 -9.97
C LEU A 99 9.75 -12.16 -10.29
N HIS A 100 9.57 -12.99 -9.27
CA HIS A 100 8.92 -14.30 -9.40
C HIS A 100 7.49 -14.16 -9.92
N ARG A 101 7.16 -14.87 -11.00
CA ARG A 101 5.87 -14.72 -11.71
C ARG A 101 4.66 -14.90 -10.81
N LEU A 102 4.68 -15.90 -9.91
CA LEU A 102 3.56 -16.15 -9.00
C LEU A 102 3.25 -14.94 -8.09
N VAL A 103 4.27 -14.24 -7.60
CA VAL A 103 4.08 -13.06 -6.74
C VAL A 103 3.44 -11.91 -7.53
N ASN A 104 3.82 -11.74 -8.79
CA ASN A 104 3.24 -10.70 -9.62
C ASN A 104 1.81 -11.04 -10.07
N TYR A 105 1.52 -12.29 -10.45
CA TYR A 105 0.14 -12.68 -10.76
C TYR A 105 -0.78 -12.56 -9.55
N PHE A 106 -0.29 -12.94 -8.36
CA PHE A 106 -1.00 -12.69 -7.12
C PHE A 106 -1.22 -11.19 -6.92
N GLY A 107 -0.20 -10.36 -7.13
CA GLY A 107 -0.32 -8.90 -7.05
C GLY A 107 -1.31 -8.27 -8.04
N LEU A 108 -1.53 -8.88 -9.21
CA LEU A 108 -2.62 -8.45 -10.11
C LEU A 108 -3.99 -8.68 -9.48
N VAL A 109 -4.20 -9.82 -8.83
CA VAL A 109 -5.44 -10.13 -8.11
C VAL A 109 -5.64 -9.18 -6.94
N VAL A 110 -4.59 -8.96 -6.13
CA VAL A 110 -4.63 -8.01 -5.01
C VAL A 110 -4.96 -6.61 -5.51
N GLY A 111 -4.23 -6.12 -6.52
CA GLY A 111 -4.45 -4.79 -7.07
C GLY A 111 -5.85 -4.58 -7.63
N THR A 112 -6.40 -5.61 -8.29
CA THR A 112 -7.77 -5.59 -8.82
C THR A 112 -8.80 -5.54 -7.69
N ALA A 113 -8.63 -6.32 -6.62
CA ALA A 113 -9.51 -6.25 -5.45
C ALA A 113 -9.51 -4.85 -4.82
N GLY A 114 -8.34 -4.21 -4.71
CA GLY A 114 -8.21 -2.84 -4.22
C GLY A 114 -8.96 -1.83 -5.09
N ILE A 115 -8.89 -1.94 -6.42
CA ILE A 115 -9.66 -1.07 -7.33
C ILE A 115 -11.16 -1.32 -7.20
N LEU A 116 -11.59 -2.59 -7.10
CA LEU A 116 -13.01 -2.94 -6.97
C LEU A 116 -13.63 -2.46 -5.66
N SER A 117 -12.83 -2.23 -4.61
CA SER A 117 -13.31 -1.62 -3.36
C SER A 117 -13.88 -0.20 -3.53
N ALA A 118 -13.62 0.47 -4.66
CA ALA A 118 -14.25 1.75 -5.01
C ALA A 118 -15.77 1.65 -5.17
N ILE A 119 -16.27 0.46 -5.54
CA ILE A 119 -17.68 0.24 -5.81
C ILE A 119 -18.37 0.08 -4.46
N PRO A 120 -19.37 0.92 -4.10
CA PRO A 120 -20.00 0.86 -2.78
C PRO A 120 -20.51 -0.53 -2.39
N ALA A 121 -21.08 -1.27 -3.34
CA ALA A 121 -21.55 -2.64 -3.13
C ALA A 121 -20.42 -3.67 -2.84
N LEU A 122 -19.17 -3.31 -3.12
CA LEU A 122 -17.98 -4.15 -2.93
C LEU A 122 -16.98 -3.52 -1.94
N GLY A 123 -17.30 -2.40 -1.29
CA GLY A 123 -16.35 -1.65 -0.47
C GLY A 123 -15.75 -2.47 0.66
N GLU A 124 -16.58 -3.00 1.56
CA GLU A 124 -16.12 -3.82 2.70
C GLU A 124 -15.41 -5.10 2.25
N ILE A 125 -16.00 -5.85 1.31
CA ILE A 125 -15.46 -7.13 0.86
C ILE A 125 -14.16 -6.91 0.08
N GLY A 126 -14.14 -5.97 -0.84
CA GLY A 126 -12.97 -5.62 -1.67
C GLY A 126 -11.83 -5.07 -0.83
N GLY A 127 -12.13 -4.15 0.11
CA GLY A 127 -11.16 -3.60 1.05
C GLY A 127 -10.58 -4.67 1.97
N GLY A 128 -11.41 -5.55 2.54
CA GLY A 128 -10.97 -6.67 3.37
C GLY A 128 -10.09 -7.67 2.61
N ILE A 129 -10.49 -8.04 1.39
CA ILE A 129 -9.68 -8.91 0.52
C ILE A 129 -8.35 -8.24 0.19
N PHE A 130 -8.37 -6.97 -0.23
CA PHE A 130 -7.15 -6.22 -0.50
C PHE A 130 -6.23 -6.22 0.73
N GLY A 131 -6.71 -5.78 1.89
CA GLY A 131 -5.88 -5.66 3.11
C GLY A 131 -5.21 -6.98 3.49
N LEU A 132 -5.96 -8.08 3.53
CA LEU A 132 -5.44 -9.40 3.90
C LEU A 132 -4.45 -9.94 2.86
N THR A 133 -4.80 -9.87 1.58
CA THR A 133 -3.95 -10.40 0.50
C THR A 133 -2.72 -9.53 0.26
N GLN A 134 -2.82 -8.23 0.49
CA GLN A 134 -1.71 -7.27 0.40
C GLN A 134 -0.64 -7.55 1.45
N ILE A 135 -1.00 -7.98 2.67
CA ILE A 135 -0.01 -8.41 3.68
C ILE A 135 0.80 -9.60 3.14
N VAL A 136 0.13 -10.61 2.61
CA VAL A 136 0.79 -11.80 2.03
C VAL A 136 1.70 -11.39 0.87
N TRP A 137 1.22 -10.47 0.03
CA TRP A 137 1.99 -9.96 -1.11
C TRP A 137 3.23 -9.18 -0.66
N PHE A 138 3.12 -8.31 0.35
CA PHE A 138 4.26 -7.59 0.92
C PHE A 138 5.32 -8.52 1.50
N VAL A 139 4.91 -9.54 2.25
CA VAL A 139 5.85 -10.53 2.81
C VAL A 139 6.57 -11.27 1.69
N ALA A 140 5.84 -11.75 0.68
CA ALA A 140 6.42 -12.45 -0.47
C ALA A 140 7.42 -11.55 -1.22
N LEU A 141 7.04 -10.30 -1.47
CA LEU A 141 7.89 -9.32 -2.14
C LEU A 141 9.16 -9.03 -1.31
N GLY A 142 9.02 -8.81 0.00
CA GLY A 142 10.13 -8.58 0.92
C GLY A 142 11.13 -9.74 0.91
N VAL A 143 10.64 -10.98 0.98
CA VAL A 143 11.49 -12.18 0.88
C VAL A 143 12.24 -12.24 -0.45
N LEU A 144 11.60 -11.90 -1.58
CA LEU A 144 12.27 -11.84 -2.88
C LEU A 144 13.37 -10.78 -2.93
N LEU A 145 13.10 -9.58 -2.43
CA LEU A 145 14.06 -8.47 -2.41
C LEU A 145 15.29 -8.81 -1.53
N LEU A 146 15.08 -9.37 -0.33
CA LEU A 146 16.16 -9.79 0.56
C LEU A 146 17.03 -10.91 -0.02
N ARG A 147 16.40 -11.89 -0.69
CA ARG A 147 17.13 -12.99 -1.36
C ARG A 147 18.00 -12.48 -2.49
N ALA A 148 17.52 -11.49 -3.24
CA ALA A 148 18.29 -10.90 -4.32
C ALA A 148 19.47 -10.05 -3.80
N GLY A 149 19.25 -9.19 -2.81
CA GLY A 149 20.33 -8.39 -2.23
C GLY A 149 21.44 -9.26 -1.63
N ARG A 150 21.09 -10.40 -1.02
CA ARG A 150 22.09 -11.39 -0.57
C ARG A 150 22.92 -11.99 -1.71
N ARG A 151 22.32 -12.23 -2.88
CA ARG A 151 23.02 -12.79 -4.05
C ARG A 151 23.99 -11.76 -4.63
N GLU A 152 23.57 -10.51 -4.74
CA GLU A 152 24.41 -9.40 -5.21
C GLU A 152 25.61 -9.19 -4.28
N ALA A 153 25.40 -9.13 -2.96
CA ALA A 153 26.48 -9.01 -1.99
C ALA A 153 27.47 -10.20 -2.03
N SER A 154 26.96 -11.42 -2.23
CA SER A 154 27.81 -12.62 -2.34
C SER A 154 28.62 -12.65 -3.64
N ALA A 155 28.14 -12.02 -4.72
CA ALA A 155 28.86 -11.93 -5.98
C ALA A 155 30.01 -10.92 -5.86
N TYR A 156 29.76 -9.75 -5.27
CA TYR A 156 30.79 -8.74 -5.01
C TYR A 156 31.97 -9.30 -4.20
N LEU A 157 31.69 -10.04 -3.12
CA LEU A 157 32.72 -10.68 -2.28
C LEU A 157 33.50 -11.82 -2.96
N ARG A 158 33.07 -12.29 -4.14
CA ARG A 158 33.80 -13.30 -4.94
C ARG A 158 34.66 -12.67 -6.04
N GLU A 159 34.42 -11.40 -6.36
CA GLU A 159 35.17 -10.64 -7.37
C GLU A 159 36.33 -9.83 -6.76
N GLU A 160 36.36 -9.64 -5.44
CA GLU A 160 37.51 -9.19 -4.64
C GLU A 160 38.43 -10.36 -4.21
#